data_AF-A0A7W0GYA1-F1
#
_entry.id   AF-A0A7W0GYA1-F1
#
_cell.length_a   1.000
_cell.length_b   1.000
_cell.length_c   1.000
_cell.angle_alpha   90.00
_cell.angle_beta   90.00
_cell.angle_gamma   90.00
#
_symmetry.space_group_name_H-M   'P 1'
#
loop_
_entity.id
_entity.type
_entity.pdbx_description
1 polymer ?
#
loop_
_entity_poly.entity_id
_entity_poly.type
_entity_poly.pdbx_seq_one_letter_code
_entity_poly.pdbx_strand_id
1 'polypeptide(L)' 'ELASLVTVLLNPVNGGTELILIHEGFPDEEVRDSHREGWKRALDRVQGLIT' A
#
# COMPACT_ATOMS: atom_id res chain seq x y z
N GLU A 1 -2.49 22.17 6.47
CA GLU A 1 -1.77 21.36 5.46
C GLU A 1 -2.59 20.11 5.20
N LEU A 2 -2.72 19.65 3.95
CA LEU A 2 -3.28 18.34 3.66
C LEU A 2 -2.20 17.31 3.99
N ALA A 3 -2.31 16.66 5.14
CA ALA A 3 -1.40 15.60 5.54
C ALA A 3 -1.81 14.32 4.78
N SER A 4 -0.84 13.69 4.10
CA SER A 4 -1.01 12.33 3.58
C SER A 4 -1.13 11.36 4.77
N LEU A 5 -2.02 10.38 4.64
CA LEU A 5 -2.21 9.31 5.62
C LEU A 5 -2.09 7.95 4.93
N VAL A 6 -1.31 7.06 5.53
CA VAL A 6 -1.20 5.66 5.10
C VAL A 6 -1.72 4.77 6.22
N THR A 7 -2.75 4.01 5.91
CA THR A 7 -3.31 2.97 6.79
C THR A 7 -2.91 1.60 6.25
N VAL A 8 -2.35 0.76 7.12
CA VAL A 8 -2.01 -0.63 6.81
C VAL A 8 -2.82 -1.54 7.72
N LEU A 9 -3.60 -2.42 7.12
CA LEU A 9 -4.39 -3.43 7.81
C LEU A 9 -3.81 -4.81 7.48
N LEU A 10 -3.63 -5.63 8.51
CA LEU A 10 -3.15 -7.00 8.41
C LEU A 10 -4.22 -7.92 9.00
N ASN A 11 -4.84 -8.75 8.16
CA ASN A 11 -5.86 -9.69 8.57
C ASN A 11 -5.32 -11.12 8.49
N PRO A 12 -5.52 -11.97 9.50
CA PRO A 12 -5.21 -13.39 9.38
C PRO A 12 -6.16 -14.02 8.36
N VAL A 13 -5.62 -14.82 7.44
CA VAL A 13 -6.39 -15.64 6.49
C VAL A 13 -5.86 -17.07 6.51
N ASN A 14 -6.63 -18.03 5.98
CA ASN A 14 -6.15 -19.41 5.92
C ASN A 14 -4.91 -19.49 5.01
N GLY A 15 -3.79 -19.96 5.56
CA GLY A 15 -2.54 -20.09 4.83
C GLY A 15 -1.75 -18.79 4.66
N GLY A 16 -2.08 -17.70 5.35
CA GLY A 16 -1.29 -16.47 5.27
C GLY A 16 -1.86 -15.25 5.98
N THR A 17 -1.45 -14.07 5.52
CA THR A 17 -1.93 -12.77 5.99
C THR A 17 -2.39 -11.96 4.78
N GLU A 18 -3.61 -11.45 4.82
CA GLU A 18 -4.07 -10.44 3.87
C GLU A 18 -3.55 -9.07 4.33
N LEU A 19 -2.92 -8.35 3.42
CA LEU A 19 -2.47 -6.97 3.62
C LEU A 19 -3.34 -6.05 2.78
N ILE A 20 -3.95 -5.06 3.43
CA ILE A 20 -4.69 -3.98 2.78
C ILE A 20 -3.95 -2.67 3.07
N LEU A 21 -3.56 -1.93 2.03
CA LEU A 21 -2.93 -0.63 2.13
C LEU A 21 -3.87 0.44 1.56
N ILE A 22 -4.17 1.44 2.38
CA ILE A 22 -4.96 2.62 1.99
C ILE A 22 -4.03 3.83 2.12
N HIS A 23 -3.83 4.56 1.04
CA HIS A 23 -3.11 5.83 1.04
C HIS A 23 -4.07 6.92 0.58
N GLU A 24 -4.28 7.92 1.43
CA GLU A 24 -5.22 9.02 1.22
C GLU A 24 -4.55 10.38 1.44
N GLY A 25 -5.25 11.45 1.04
CA GLY A 25 -4.75 12.83 1.14
C GLY A 25 -3.91 13.28 -0.05
N PHE A 26 -4.08 12.65 -1.22
CA PHE A 26 -3.37 13.08 -2.43
C PHE A 26 -3.84 14.47 -2.91
N PRO A 27 -2.91 15.34 -3.34
CA PRO A 27 -3.26 16.67 -3.86
C PRO A 27 -3.96 16.61 -5.23
N ASP A 28 -3.67 15.59 -6.02
CA ASP A 28 -4.24 15.34 -7.34
C ASP A 28 -4.12 13.86 -7.75
N GLU A 29 -4.69 13.53 -8.91
CA GLU A 29 -4.71 12.17 -9.45
C GLU A 29 -3.35 11.70 -9.98
N GLU A 30 -2.50 12.60 -10.47
CA GLU A 30 -1.17 12.25 -10.99
C GLU A 30 -0.28 11.76 -9.85
N VAL A 31 -0.31 12.46 -8.71
CA VAL A 31 0.39 12.06 -7.50
C VAL A 31 -0.17 10.74 -6.95
N ARG A 32 -1.50 10.54 -6.95
CA ARG A 32 -2.13 9.26 -6.57
C ARG A 32 -1.60 8.11 -7.41
N ASP A 33 -1.62 8.25 -8.73
CA ASP A 33 -1.27 7.19 -9.67
C ASP A 33 0.22 6.86 -9.62
N SER A 34 1.07 7.88 -9.46
CA SER A 34 2.50 7.70 -9.20
C SER A 34 2.76 6.89 -7.92
N HIS A 35 2.05 7.18 -6.82
CA HIS A 35 2.17 6.42 -5.58
C HIS A 35 1.61 5.01 -5.70
N ARG A 36 0.56 4.80 -6.49
CA ARG A 36 0.00 3.46 -6.75
C ARG A 36 1.05 2.54 -7.37
N GLU A 37 1.76 3.01 -8.39
CA GLU A 37 2.84 2.25 -9.02
C GLU A 37 4.03 2.04 -8.08
N GLY A 38 4.38 3.05 -7.27
CA GLY A 38 5.39 2.93 -6.22
C GLY A 38 5.06 1.83 -5.20
N TRP A 39 3.84 1.83 -4.68
CA TRP A 39 3.37 0.85 -3.70
C TRP A 39 3.34 -0.56 -4.29
N LYS A 40 2.89 -0.73 -5.54
CA LYS A 40 2.91 -2.02 -6.22
C LYS A 40 4.30 -2.65 -6.21
N ARG A 41 5.31 -1.88 -6.65
CA ARG A 41 6.72 -2.36 -6.67
C ARG A 41 7.26 -2.65 -5.28
N ALA A 42 6.86 -1.87 -4.27
CA ALA A 42 7.28 -2.10 -2.89
C ALA A 42 6.68 -3.39 -2.32
N LEU A 43 5.38 -3.63 -2.57
CA LEU A 43 4.69 -4.84 -2.12
C LEU A 43 5.20 -6.09 -2.83
N ASP A 44 5.52 -6.02 -4.12
CA ASP A 44 6.17 -7.12 -4.85
C ASP A 44 7.50 -7.54 -4.19
N ARG A 45 8.30 -6.56 -3.72
CA ARG A 45 9.55 -6.83 -2.99
C ARG A 45 9.29 -7.45 -1.63
N VAL A 46 8.31 -6.94 -0.88
CA VAL A 46 7.93 -7.52 0.42
C VAL A 46 7.51 -8.98 0.25
N GLN A 47 6.69 -9.27 -0.76
CA GLN A 47 6.30 -10.63 -1.09
C GLN A 47 7.54 -11.51 -1.31
N GLY A 48 8.49 -11.08 -2.15
CA GLY A 48 9.73 -11.83 -2.40
C GLY A 48 10.66 -12.03 -1.20
N LEU A 49 10.44 -11.33 -0.08
CA LEU A 49 11.18 -11.55 1.17
C LEU A 49 10.52 -12.59 2.09
N ILE A 50 9.22 -12.88 1.89
CA ILE A 50 8.41 -13.71 2.80
C ILE A 50 7.87 -14.99 2.14
N THR A 51 8.12 -15.18 0.84
CA THR A 51 7.94 -16.44 0.10
C THR A 51 9.28 -17.02 -0.30
#